data_AF-A0A381Q5F9-F1
#
_entry.id   AF-A0A381Q5F9-F1
#
_cell.length_a   1.000
_cell.length_b   1.000
_cell.length_c   1.000
_cell.angle_alpha   90.00
_cell.angle_beta   90.00
_cell.angle_gamma   90.00
#
_symmetry.space_group_name_H-M   'P 1'
#
loop_
_entity.id
_entity.type
_entity.pdbx_description
1 polymer ?
#
loop_
_entity_poly.entity_id
_entity_poly.type
_entity_poly.pdbx_seq_one_letter_code
_entity_poly.pdbx_strand_id
1 'polypeptide(L)' 'MGTNDQSELDQDIAEVRRRVEGLANDMRGLGMELRLSAEEYGSERDSDGTITRTVTFSFKISQQD' A
#
# COMPACT_ATOMS: atom_id res chain seq x y z
N MET A 1 13.78 22.97 -3.85
CA MET A 1 12.36 22.65 -3.62
C MET A 1 12.12 21.24 -4.16
N GLY A 2 12.24 20.20 -3.34
CA GLY A 2 12.12 18.82 -3.82
C GLY A 2 12.15 17.77 -2.70
N THR A 3 12.62 18.17 -1.52
CA THR A 3 12.55 17.36 -0.29
C THR A 3 11.17 17.35 0.36
N ASN A 4 10.35 18.40 0.18
CA ASN A 4 8.99 18.44 0.73
C ASN A 4 8.05 17.49 -0.02
N ASP A 5 8.07 17.53 -1.35
CA ASP A 5 7.15 16.74 -2.19
C ASP A 5 7.35 15.22 -2.00
N GLN A 6 8.60 14.78 -1.80
CA GLN A 6 8.88 13.37 -1.46
C GLN A 6 8.39 13.00 -0.06
N SER A 7 8.51 13.91 0.90
CA SER A 7 8.05 13.68 2.27
C SER A 7 6.52 13.58 2.37
N GLU A 8 5.79 14.34 1.54
CA GLU A 8 4.33 14.28 1.43
C GLU A 8 3.88 12.95 0.79
N LEU A 9 4.50 12.55 -0.34
CA LEU A 9 4.18 11.28 -0.99
C LEU A 9 4.46 10.07 -0.07
N ASP A 10 5.54 10.11 0.73
CA ASP A 10 5.83 9.07 1.71
C ASP A 10 4.76 8.99 2.82
N GLN A 11 4.20 10.13 3.24
CA GLN A 11 3.10 10.18 4.21
C GLN A 11 1.81 9.59 3.65
N ASP A 12 1.47 9.94 2.40
CA ASP A 12 0.30 9.43 1.71
C ASP A 12 0.37 7.90 1.54
N ILE A 13 1.53 7.39 1.11
CA ILE A 13 1.75 5.94 0.98
C ILE A 13 1.65 5.24 2.34
N ALA A 14 2.21 5.82 3.40
CA ALA A 14 2.08 5.29 4.74
C ALA A 14 0.62 5.25 5.21
N GLU A 15 -0.20 6.24 4.83
CA GLU A 15 -1.63 6.23 5.11
C GLU A 15 -2.37 5.13 4.34
N VAL A 16 -2.09 4.98 3.05
CA VAL A 16 -2.66 3.89 2.23
C VAL A 16 -2.34 2.52 2.85
N ARG A 17 -1.08 2.30 3.25
CA ARG A 17 -0.67 1.06 3.96
C ARG A 17 -1.50 0.83 5.23
N ARG A 18 -1.62 1.85 6.10
CA ARG A 18 -2.43 1.73 7.35
C ARG A 18 -3.89 1.38 7.06
N ARG A 19 -4.50 2.00 6.04
CA ARG A 19 -5.89 1.71 5.66
C ARG A 19 -6.04 0.29 5.11
N VAL A 20 -5.09 -0.19 4.31
CA VAL A 20 -5.09 -1.56 3.80
C VAL A 20 -4.90 -2.60 4.92
N GLU A 21 -4.05 -2.31 5.90
CA GLU A 21 -3.91 -3.15 7.11
C GLU A 21 -5.20 -3.20 7.93
N GLY A 22 -5.89 -2.07 8.07
CA GLY A 22 -7.22 -2.01 8.68
C GLY A 22 -8.22 -2.93 7.97
N LEU A 23 -8.32 -2.80 6.65
CA LEU A 23 -9.15 -3.67 5.81
C LEU A 23 -8.78 -5.16 5.97
N ALA A 24 -7.49 -5.48 6.03
CA ALA A 24 -7.02 -6.85 6.24
C ALA A 24 -7.46 -7.41 7.61
N ASN A 25 -7.45 -6.58 8.65
CA ASN A 25 -7.92 -6.97 9.97
C ASN A 25 -9.44 -7.16 10.01
N ASP A 26 -10.20 -6.27 9.38
CA ASP A 26 -11.66 -6.41 9.27
C ASP A 26 -12.03 -7.73 8.58
N MET A 27 -11.32 -8.07 7.50
CA MET A 27 -11.48 -9.34 6.78
C MET A 27 -11.15 -10.56 7.63
N ARG A 28 -10.09 -10.51 8.46
CA ARG A 28 -9.80 -11.58 9.44
C ARG A 28 -10.92 -11.70 10.48
N GLY A 29 -11.52 -10.58 10.88
CA GLY A 29 -12.66 -10.54 11.79
C GLY A 29 -13.91 -11.27 11.26
N LEU A 30 -14.02 -11.43 9.94
CA LEU A 30 -15.07 -12.23 9.28
C LEU A 30 -14.80 -13.75 9.30
N GLY A 31 -13.71 -14.20 9.95
CA GLY A 31 -13.32 -15.61 10.02
C GLY A 31 -12.49 -16.09 8.82
N MET A 32 -12.04 -15.17 7.95
CA MET A 32 -11.17 -15.51 6.83
C MET A 32 -9.71 -15.63 7.27
N GLU A 33 -9.02 -16.69 6.84
CA GLU A 33 -7.57 -16.77 6.97
C GLU A 33 -6.94 -15.94 5.84
N LEU A 34 -6.32 -14.81 6.21
CA LEU A 34 -5.84 -13.80 5.26
C LEU A 34 -4.34 -13.51 5.46
N ARG A 35 -3.58 -13.66 4.37
CA ARG A 35 -2.21 -13.16 4.24
C ARG A 35 -2.16 -11.95 3.32
N LEU A 36 -1.71 -10.82 3.86
CA LEU A 36 -1.43 -9.59 3.12
C LEU A 36 0.07 -9.53 2.80
N SER A 37 0.41 -9.14 1.58
CA SER A 37 1.76 -8.75 1.18
C SER A 37 1.72 -7.43 0.41
N ALA A 38 2.71 -6.57 0.62
CA ALA A 38 2.84 -5.30 -0.08
C ALA A 38 4.20 -5.24 -0.79
N GLU A 39 4.19 -4.80 -2.04
CA GLU A 39 5.38 -4.55 -2.85
C GLU A 39 5.40 -3.09 -3.27
N GLU A 40 6.52 -2.41 -3.03
CA GLU A 40 6.74 -1.04 -3.46
C GLU A 40 7.80 -1.01 -4.54
N TYR A 41 7.47 -0.32 -5.63
CA TYR A 41 8.36 -0.10 -6.74
C TYR A 41 8.95 1.31 -6.63
N GLY A 42 10.13 1.51 -7.22
CA GLY A 42 10.82 2.80 -7.17
C GLY A 42 9.96 3.94 -7.69
N SER A 43 10.23 5.15 -7.23
CA SER A 43 9.53 6.33 -7.72
C SER A 43 9.90 6.64 -9.17
N GLU A 44 8.88 6.82 -10.01
CA GLU A 44 8.98 7.25 -11.39
C GLU A 44 8.77 8.77 -11.46
N ARG A 45 9.47 9.43 -12.38
CA ARG A 45 9.31 10.86 -12.60
C ARG A 45 8.87 11.09 -14.05
N ASP A 46 7.69 11.65 -14.20
CA ASP A 46 7.10 11.92 -15.50
C ASP A 46 7.70 13.18 -16.15
N SER A 47 7.42 13.34 -17.44
CA SER A 47 7.96 14.44 -18.28
C SER A 47 7.51 15.83 -17.80
N ASP A 48 6.39 15.88 -17.07
CA ASP A 48 5.81 17.08 -16.48
C ASP A 48 6.34 17.38 -15.05
N GLY A 49 7.22 16.51 -14.54
CA GLY A 49 7.81 16.64 -13.21
C GLY A 49 7.05 15.93 -12.09
N THR A 50 5.89 15.31 -12.37
CA THR A 50 5.12 14.51 -11.41
C THR A 50 5.96 13.34 -10.91
N ILE A 51 5.93 13.10 -9.59
CA ILE A 51 6.59 11.95 -8.96
C ILE A 51 5.50 10.94 -8.60
N THR A 52 5.60 9.74 -9.19
CA THR A 52 4.65 8.65 -8.97
C THR A 52 5.37 7.51 -8.26
N ARG A 53 4.67 6.79 -7.37
CA ARG A 53 5.18 5.54 -6.79
C ARG A 53 4.11 4.46 -6.85
N THR A 54 4.49 3.31 -7.41
CA THR A 54 3.59 2.17 -7.52
C THR A 54 3.70 1.29 -6.28
N VAL A 55 2.57 1.07 -5.62
CA VAL A 55 2.46 0.17 -4.46
C VAL A 55 1.40 -0.88 -4.77
N THR A 56 1.80 -2.15 -4.73
CA THR A 56 0.91 -3.29 -4.99
C THR A 56 0.58 -3.99 -3.68
N PHE A 57 -0.71 -4.15 -3.39
CA PHE A 57 -1.20 -4.93 -2.27
C PHE A 57 -1.82 -6.22 -2.77
N SER A 58 -1.32 -7.34 -2.29
CA SER A 58 -1.80 -8.67 -2.65
C SER A 58 -2.36 -9.37 -1.43
N PHE A 59 -3.55 -9.95 -1.59
CA PHE A 59 -4.26 -10.69 -0.57
C PHE A 59 -4.38 -12.15 -0.98
N LYS A 60 -3.98 -13.05 -0.09
CA LYS A 60 -4.24 -14.49 -0.23
C LYS A 60 -5.20 -14.92 0.86
N ILE A 61 -6.33 -15.47 0.43
CA ILE A 61 -7.38 -15.99 1.31
C ILE A 61 -7.31 -17.52 1.24
N SER A 62 -7.34 -18.19 2.40
CA SER A 62 -7.44 -19.64 2.50
C SER A 62 -8.63 -20.05 3.36
N GLN A 63 -9.14 -21.25 3.07
CA GLN A 63 -10.08 -21.98 3.90
C GLN A 63 -9.45 -23.34 4.18
N GLN A 64 -9.38 -23.74 5.45
CA GLN A 64 -9.04 -25.12 5.83
C GLN A 64 -10.33 -25.93 5.82
N ASP A 65 -10.31 -27.09 5.15
CA ASP A 65 -11.35 -28.13 5.23
C ASP A 65 -11.31 -28.86 6.57
#